data_AF-A0A2V0QKF6-F1
#
_entry.id   AF-A0A2V0QKF6-F1
#
_cell.length_a   1.000
_cell.length_b   1.000
_cell.length_c   1.000
_cell.angle_alpha   90.00
_cell.angle_beta   90.00
_cell.angle_gamma   90.00
#
_symmetry.space_group_name_H-M   'P 1'
#
loop_
_entity.id
_entity.type
_entity.pdbx_description
1 polymer ?
#
loop_
_entity_poly.entity_id
_entity_poly.type
_entity_poly.pdbx_seq_one_letter_code
_entity_poly.pdbx_strand_id
1 'polypeptide(L)' 'MNEHSNSLLSQILAEQVRQTELLQSQTSLLKLMVDQQLILIQELAASEQCDPDAEPTTYMDGTLIIGRS' A
#
# COMPACT_ATOMS: atom_id res chain seq x y z
N MET A 1 -40.67 28.32 16.79
CA MET A 1 -39.70 27.40 17.43
C MET A 1 -39.31 26.20 16.57
N ASN A 2 -40.16 25.70 15.66
CA ASN A 2 -39.87 24.54 14.79
C ASN A 2 -38.80 24.83 13.69
N GLU A 3 -38.83 26.02 13.10
CA GLU A 3 -37.91 26.40 12.00
C GLU A 3 -36.44 26.44 12.43
N HIS A 4 -36.17 26.90 13.66
CA HIS A 4 -34.82 26.97 14.19
C HIS A 4 -34.24 25.57 14.45
N SER A 5 -35.08 24.63 14.89
CA SER A 5 -34.71 23.21 15.05
C SER A 5 -34.48 22.52 13.70
N ASN A 6 -35.30 22.80 12.69
CA ASN A 6 -35.11 22.25 11.34
C ASN A 6 -33.86 22.81 10.66
N SER A 7 -33.55 24.09 10.87
CA SER A 7 -32.33 24.73 10.39
C SER A 7 -31.08 24.08 11.00
N LEU A 8 -31.07 23.88 12.33
CA LEU A 8 -29.98 23.21 13.02
C LEU A 8 -29.82 21.75 12.54
N LEU A 9 -30.92 21.01 12.39
CA LEU A 9 -30.88 19.63 11.91
C LEU A 9 -30.33 19.54 10.48
N SER A 10 -30.72 20.47 9.61
CA SER A 10 -30.19 20.56 8.24
C SER A 10 -28.69 20.85 8.23
N GLN A 11 -28.23 21.71 9.14
CA GLN A 11 -26.81 22.03 9.29
C GLN A 11 -26.00 20.84 9.80
N ILE A 12 -26.53 20.10 10.78
CA ILE A 12 -25.90 18.87 11.29
C ILE A 12 -25.81 17.83 10.17
N LEU A 13 -26.89 17.63 9.40
CA LEU A 13 -26.90 16.67 8.30
C LEU A 13 -25.88 17.03 7.22
N ALA A 14 -25.79 18.30 6.84
CA ALA A 14 -24.81 18.78 5.88
C ALA A 14 -23.37 18.52 6.36
N GLU A 15 -23.10 18.74 7.65
CA GLU A 15 -21.79 18.46 8.23
C GLU A 15 -21.48 16.95 8.25
N GLN A 16 -22.47 16.11 8.57
CA GLN A 16 -22.31 14.65 8.55
C GLN A 16 -22.01 14.11 7.15
N VAL A 17 -22.67 14.64 6.11
CA VAL A 17 -22.38 14.29 4.72
C VAL A 17 -20.93 14.65 4.38
N ARG A 18 -20.51 15.88 4.69
CA ARG A 18 -19.13 16.33 4.45
C ARG A 18 -18.10 15.45 5.17
N GLN A 19 -18.36 15.10 6.43
CA GLN A 19 -17.48 14.21 7.20
C GLN A 19 -17.40 12.81 6.57
N THR A 20 -18.52 12.29 6.07
CA THR A 20 -18.56 10.98 5.41
C THR A 20 -17.76 10.99 4.10
N GLU A 21 -17.92 12.03 3.28
CA GLU A 21 -17.13 12.21 2.05
C GLU A 21 -15.63 12.31 2.34
N LEU A 22 -15.25 13.04 3.39
CA LEU A 22 -13.86 13.15 3.81
C LEU A 22 -13.28 11.79 4.22
N LEU A 23 -14.02 11.01 5.01
CA LEU A 23 -13.60 9.66 5.42
C LEU A 23 -13.45 8.71 4.22
N GLN A 24 -14.35 8.79 3.24
CA GLN A 24 -14.26 8.00 2.01
C GLN A 24 -13.01 8.36 1.19
N SER A 25 -12.69 9.66 1.08
CA SER A 25 -11.48 10.15 0.42
C SER A 25 -10.21 9.65 1.12
N GLN A 26 -10.15 9.77 2.45
CA GLN A 26 -9.02 9.27 3.25
C GLN A 26 -8.84 7.76 3.11
N THR A 27 -9.94 6.99 3.13
CA THR A 27 -9.90 5.54 2.95
C THR A 27 -9.37 5.17 1.57
N SER A 28 -9.78 5.90 0.53
CA SER A 28 -9.31 5.69 -0.84
C SER A 28 -7.82 5.99 -0.98
N LEU A 29 -7.35 7.05 -0.33
CA LEU A 29 -5.92 7.40 -0.30
C LEU A 29 -5.10 6.34 0.44
N LEU A 30 -5.57 5.86 1.60
CA LEU A 30 -4.91 4.77 2.34
C LEU A 30 -4.81 3.50 1.51
N LYS A 31 -5.86 3.14 0.78
CA LYS A 31 -5.83 2.00 -0.14
C LYS A 31 -4.76 2.17 -1.22
N LEU A 32 -4.71 3.34 -1.86
CA LEU A 32 -3.69 3.65 -2.86
C LEU A 32 -2.27 3.57 -2.29
N MET A 33 -2.04 4.06 -1.07
CA MET A 33 -0.75 3.96 -0.40
C MET A 33 -0.35 2.50 -0.16
N VAL A 34 -1.27 1.65 0.27
CA VAL A 34 -1.01 0.21 0.47
C VAL A 34 -0.64 -0.46 -0.86
N ASP A 35 -1.37 -0.16 -1.93
CA ASP A 35 -1.08 -0.72 -3.26
C ASP A 35 0.32 -0.31 -3.75
N GLN A 36 0.70 0.97 -3.57
CA GLN A 36 2.04 1.47 -3.91
C GLN A 36 3.14 0.83 -3.06
N GLN A 37 2.92 0.68 -1.75
CA GLN A 37 3.87 0.05 -0.85
C GLN A 37 4.13 -1.41 -1.24
N LEU A 38 3.08 -2.13 -1.65
CA LEU A 38 3.22 -3.51 -2.11
C LEU A 38 4.10 -3.60 -3.37
N ILE A 39 3.89 -2.71 -4.34
CA ILE A 39 4.73 -2.63 -5.54
C ILE A 39 6.19 -2.35 -5.16
N LEU A 40 6.43 -1.36 -4.29
CA LEU A 40 7.77 -1.01 -3.84
C LEU A 40 8.48 -2.19 -3.15
N ILE A 41 7.78 -2.94 -2.30
CA ILE A 41 8.32 -4.14 -1.65
C ILE A 41 8.71 -5.19 -2.69
N GLN A 42 7.86 -5.44 -3.70
CA GLN A 42 8.14 -6.41 -4.76
C GLN A 42 9.37 -6.02 -5.58
N GLU A 43 9.48 -4.75 -5.95
CA GLU A 43 10.64 -4.24 -6.69
C GLU A 43 11.92 -4.33 -5.86
N LEU A 44 11.86 -3.97 -4.57
CA LEU A 44 13.00 -4.08 -3.68
C LEU A 44 13.45 -5.53 -3.50
N ALA A 45 12.51 -6.47 -3.30
CA ALA A 45 12.79 -7.90 -3.21
C ALA A 45 13.34 -8.47 -4.53
N ALA A 46 12.84 -8.02 -5.68
CA ALA A 46 13.37 -8.42 -6.99
C ALA A 46 14.77 -7.82 -7.24
N SER A 47 15.07 -6.67 -6.63
CA SER A 47 16.35 -5.97 -6.74
C SER A 47 17.39 -6.44 -5.72
N GLU A 48 17.09 -7.40 -4.84
CA GLU A 48 18.10 -8.04 -4.02
C GLU A 48 19.16 -8.65 -4.95
N GLN A 49 20.27 -7.94 -5.07
CA GLN A 49 21.46 -8.42 -5.73
C GLN A 49 21.85 -9.72 -5.04
N CYS A 50 22.16 -10.74 -5.85
CA CYS A 50 22.77 -11.96 -5.38
C CYS A 50 23.87 -11.56 -4.39
N ASP A 51 23.75 -12.03 -3.14
CA ASP A 51 24.68 -11.68 -2.06
C ASP A 51 26.11 -11.79 -2.62
N PRO A 52 26.93 -10.71 -2.58
CA PRO A 52 28.28 -10.74 -3.13
C PRO A 52 29.16 -11.79 -2.45
N ASP A 53 28.79 -12.23 -1.24
CA ASP A 53 29.42 -13.31 -0.49
C ASP A 53 28.71 -14.67 -0.71
N ALA A 54 27.67 -14.74 -1.55
CA ALA A 54 27.01 -15.99 -1.91
C ALA A 54 28.01 -16.94 -2.57
N GLU A 55 28.02 -18.17 -2.09
CA GLU A 55 28.85 -19.19 -2.70
C GLU A 55 28.43 -19.43 -4.16
N PRO A 56 29.39 -19.61 -5.09
CA PRO A 56 29.06 -19.91 -6.47
C PRO A 56 28.27 -21.22 -6.56
N THR A 57 27.21 -21.21 -7.37
CA THR A 57 26.37 -22.38 -7.67
C THR A 57 26.78 -23.10 -8.96
N THR A 58 27.63 -22.44 -9.76
CA THR A 58 27.99 -22.85 -11.12
C THR A 58 29.49 -22.62 -11.34
N TYR A 59 30.16 -23.52 -12.06
CA TYR A 59 31.53 -23.35 -12.54
C TYR A 59 31.62 -22.32 -13.68
N MET A 60 32.83 -21.91 -14.04
CA MET A 60 33.09 -20.90 -15.09
C MET A 60 32.62 -21.31 -16.49
N ASP A 61 32.40 -22.60 -16.73
CA ASP A 61 31.89 -23.17 -17.97
C ASP A 61 30.35 -23.29 -17.98
N GLY A 62 29.67 -22.90 -16.91
CA GLY A 62 28.22 -23.03 -16.77
C GLY A 62 27.74 -24.36 -16.17
N THR A 63 28.64 -25.27 -15.79
CA THR A 63 28.27 -26.55 -15.16
C THR A 63 27.84 -26.33 -13.70
N LEU A 64 26.72 -26.93 -13.27
CA LEU A 64 26.23 -26.83 -11.87
C LEU A 64 27.17 -27.54 -10.88
N ILE A 65 27.33 -26.97 -9.67
CA ILE A 65 28.09 -27.60 -8.59
C ILE A 65 27.20 -28.62 -7.86
N ILE A 66 27.56 -29.91 -7.98
CA ILE A 66 26.80 -31.01 -7.38
C ILE A 66 26.83 -30.93 -5.85
N GLY A 67 25.66 -31.07 -5.22
CA GLY A 67 25.52 -31.11 -3.75
C GLY A 67 25.28 -29.75 -3.09
N ARG A 68 25.13 -28.68 -3.88
CA ARG A 68 24.64 -27.37 -3.42
C ARG A 68 23.22 -27.16 -3.99
N SER A 69 22.22 -27.20 -3.11
CA SER A 69 20.80 -26.91 -3.37
C SER A 69 20.27 -26.00 -2.28
#